data_AF-A0A8J6T270-F1
#
_entry.id   AF-A0A8J6T270-F1
#
_cell.length_a   1.000
_cell.length_b   1.000
_cell.length_c   1.000
_cell.angle_alpha   90.00
_cell.angle_beta   90.00
_cell.angle_gamma   90.00
#
_symmetry.space_group_name_H-M   'P 1'
#
loop_
_entity.id
_entity.type
_entity.pdbx_description
1 polymer ?
#
loop_
_entity_poly.entity_id
_entity_poly.type
_entity_poly.pdbx_seq_one_letter_code
_entity_poly.pdbx_strand_id
1 'polypeptide(L)'
;MAHEKEITNYHTGEVELVNDKFVQLYVDKLDLIIEMTGENPTAVKVFVWLLQHMDRRNALVVSQEALAEAMGMHRTTIFRCTNYLRVKKAVDIVKSGSTNIYAVNAQIAWKADANGKKYALFDAAVYIADSEQDKPLFDTKLIGHAQPKPTRKQNKKAV
;
A
#
# COMPACT_ATOMS: atom_id res chain seq x y z
N MET A 1 19.69 -1.64 4.63
CA MET A 1 18.62 -2.64 4.41
C MET A 1 18.82 -3.19 3.01
N ALA A 2 18.75 -4.50 2.80
CA ALA A 2 18.77 -5.06 1.45
C ALA A 2 17.47 -4.67 0.73
N HIS A 3 17.58 -4.15 -0.48
CA HIS A 3 16.46 -3.86 -1.39
C HIS A 3 16.14 -5.07 -2.27
N GLU A 4 16.71 -6.21 -1.93
CA GLU A 4 16.64 -7.46 -2.67
C GLU A 4 16.07 -8.50 -1.73
N LYS A 5 15.14 -9.29 -2.23
CA LYS A 5 14.55 -10.41 -1.52
C LYS A 5 14.64 -11.65 -2.39
N GLU A 6 15.07 -12.74 -1.77
CA GLU A 6 15.02 -14.07 -2.36
C GLU A 6 13.56 -14.57 -2.39
N ILE A 7 13.08 -14.88 -3.58
CA ILE A 7 11.80 -15.55 -3.80
C ILE A 7 12.11 -16.91 -4.42
N THR A 8 11.67 -17.98 -3.76
CA THR A 8 11.80 -19.33 -4.31
C THR A 8 10.66 -19.58 -5.29
N ASN A 9 10.98 -19.87 -6.53
CA ASN A 9 10.01 -20.27 -7.54
C ASN A 9 9.44 -21.64 -7.18
N TYR A 10 8.12 -21.73 -7.01
CA TYR A 10 7.44 -22.95 -6.57
C TYR A 10 7.59 -24.12 -7.55
N HIS A 11 7.78 -23.85 -8.85
CA HIS A 11 7.83 -24.88 -9.88
C HIS A 11 9.26 -25.35 -10.18
N THR A 12 10.24 -24.44 -10.16
CA THR A 12 11.65 -24.77 -10.49
C THR A 12 12.52 -24.99 -9.24
N GLY A 13 12.08 -24.49 -8.08
CA GLY A 13 12.88 -24.49 -6.84
C GLY A 13 14.04 -23.50 -6.87
N GLU A 14 14.20 -22.73 -7.95
CA GLU A 14 15.26 -21.73 -8.10
C GLU A 14 14.96 -20.52 -7.22
N VAL A 15 16.03 -19.96 -6.64
CA VAL A 15 15.96 -18.73 -5.86
C VAL A 15 16.17 -17.56 -6.81
N GLU A 16 15.14 -16.75 -6.99
CA GLU A 16 15.19 -15.51 -7.76
C GLU A 16 15.39 -14.33 -6.81
N LEU A 17 16.39 -13.50 -7.09
CA LEU A 17 16.58 -12.21 -6.43
C LEU A 17 15.65 -11.18 -7.06
N VAL A 18 14.65 -10.73 -6.31
CA VAL A 18 13.69 -9.74 -6.77
C VAL A 18 13.83 -8.47 -5.94
N ASN A 19 13.75 -7.31 -6.60
CA ASN A 19 13.74 -6.04 -5.91
C ASN A 19 12.50 -5.92 -5.00
N ASP A 20 12.74 -5.60 -3.73
CA ASP A 20 11.71 -5.37 -2.72
C ASP A 20 11.83 -3.96 -2.15
N LYS A 21 10.70 -3.40 -1.70
CA LYS A 21 10.63 -2.06 -1.08
C LYS A 21 11.17 -0.91 -1.97
N PHE A 22 10.90 -0.96 -3.27
CA PHE A 22 11.20 0.15 -4.17
C PHE A 22 9.92 0.79 -4.70
N VAL A 23 10.04 2.02 -5.20
CA VAL A 23 9.03 2.68 -6.03
C VAL A 23 9.78 3.22 -7.25
N GLN A 24 9.38 2.79 -8.43
CA GLN A 24 9.90 3.30 -9.69
C GLN A 24 9.27 4.67 -9.96
N LEU A 25 10.09 5.68 -10.20
CA LEU A 25 9.65 7.00 -10.68
C LEU A 25 10.06 7.16 -12.14
N TYR A 26 9.15 7.69 -12.97
CA TYR A 26 9.45 7.92 -14.38
C TYR A 26 10.07 9.30 -14.59
N VAL A 27 11.18 9.34 -15.33
CA VAL A 27 11.99 10.55 -15.53
C VAL A 27 11.18 11.68 -16.17
N ASP A 28 10.29 11.36 -17.11
CA ASP A 28 9.43 12.32 -17.82
C ASP A 28 8.34 12.95 -16.93
N LYS A 29 8.22 12.53 -15.67
CA LYS A 29 7.31 13.09 -14.67
C LYS A 29 8.02 13.70 -13.47
N LEU A 30 9.35 13.72 -13.43
CA LEU A 30 10.09 14.34 -12.33
C LEU A 30 9.88 15.86 -12.27
N ASP A 31 9.76 16.53 -13.42
CA ASP A 31 9.48 17.98 -13.48
C ASP A 31 8.18 18.34 -12.76
N LEU A 32 7.15 17.49 -12.85
CA LEU A 32 5.90 17.67 -12.10
C LEU A 32 6.13 17.59 -10.59
N ILE A 33 7.00 16.70 -10.11
CA ILE A 33 7.34 16.60 -8.69
C ILE A 33 8.09 17.87 -8.24
N ILE A 34 9.01 18.37 -9.07
CA ILE A 34 9.74 19.62 -8.79
C ILE A 34 8.77 20.81 -8.73
N GLU A 35 7.87 20.93 -9.70
CA GLU A 35 6.82 21.96 -9.75
C GLU A 35 5.93 21.91 -8.49
N MET A 36 5.42 20.71 -8.16
CA MET A 36 4.60 20.53 -6.96
C MET A 36 5.36 20.87 -5.67
N THR A 37 6.66 20.61 -5.63
CA THR A 37 7.50 20.94 -4.46
C THR A 37 7.62 22.44 -4.28
N GLY A 38 7.74 23.21 -5.38
CA GLY A 38 7.76 24.67 -5.32
C GLY A 38 6.42 25.29 -4.92
N GLU A 39 5.31 24.73 -5.41
CA GLU A 39 3.96 25.27 -5.15
C GLU A 39 3.38 24.85 -3.79
N ASN A 40 3.50 23.57 -3.43
CA ASN A 40 2.93 23.02 -2.20
C ASN A 40 3.79 21.87 -1.63
N PRO A 41 4.88 22.20 -0.91
CA PRO A 41 5.76 21.21 -0.30
C PRO A 41 5.04 20.22 0.62
N THR A 42 4.01 20.67 1.33
CA THR A 42 3.23 19.83 2.25
C THR A 42 2.45 18.76 1.49
N ALA A 43 1.90 19.09 0.33
CA ALA A 43 1.24 18.10 -0.53
C ALA A 43 2.24 17.06 -1.06
N VAL A 44 3.48 17.47 -1.39
CA VAL A 44 4.53 16.53 -1.79
C VAL A 44 4.92 15.60 -0.64
N LYS A 45 4.97 16.08 0.62
CA LYS A 45 5.17 15.20 1.78
C LYS A 45 4.08 14.12 1.87
N VAL A 46 2.82 14.50 1.68
CA VAL A 46 1.69 13.54 1.65
C VAL A 46 1.85 12.57 0.47
N PHE A 47 2.22 13.06 -0.72
CA PHE A 47 2.45 12.22 -1.89
C PHE A 47 3.54 11.18 -1.67
N VAL A 48 4.70 11.58 -1.16
CA VAL A 48 5.82 10.66 -0.86
C VAL A 48 5.42 9.64 0.21
N TRP A 49 4.65 10.06 1.21
CA TRP A 49 4.12 9.13 2.21
C TRP A 49 3.16 8.09 1.59
N LEU A 50 2.32 8.49 0.63
CA LEU A 50 1.49 7.55 -0.14
C LEU A 50 2.35 6.57 -0.95
N LEU A 51 3.42 7.03 -1.61
CA LEU A 51 4.35 6.14 -2.34
C LEU A 51 4.98 5.08 -1.42
N GLN A 52 5.32 5.47 -0.20
CA GLN A 52 5.90 4.57 0.79
C GLN A 52 4.92 3.46 1.20
N HIS A 53 3.64 3.78 1.37
CA HIS A 53 2.65 2.87 1.97
C HIS A 53 1.70 2.19 0.98
N MET A 54 1.62 2.65 -0.27
CA MET A 54 0.78 2.02 -1.30
C MET A 54 1.19 0.56 -1.55
N ASP A 55 0.27 -0.24 -2.06
CA ASP A 55 0.55 -1.61 -2.49
C ASP A 55 1.17 -1.68 -3.90
N ARG A 56 1.32 -2.90 -4.40
CA ARG A 56 1.76 -3.22 -5.76
C ARG A 56 0.78 -2.79 -6.86
N ARG A 57 -0.43 -2.33 -6.50
CA ARG A 57 -1.46 -1.79 -7.42
C ARG A 57 -1.50 -0.27 -7.40
N ASN A 58 -0.51 0.37 -6.77
CA ASN A 58 -0.41 1.81 -6.61
C ASN A 58 -1.59 2.43 -5.84
N ALA A 59 -2.25 1.68 -4.96
CA ALA A 59 -3.37 2.19 -4.18
C ALA A 59 -3.10 2.09 -2.66
N LEU A 60 -3.75 2.98 -1.91
CA LEU A 60 -3.82 2.92 -0.46
C LEU A 60 -5.22 3.29 0.01
N VAL A 61 -5.82 2.45 0.84
CA VAL A 61 -7.08 2.71 1.53
C VAL A 61 -6.77 3.26 2.90
N VAL A 62 -7.12 4.53 3.14
CA VAL A 62 -6.90 5.18 4.42
C VAL A 62 -7.94 6.29 4.62
N SER A 63 -8.41 6.47 5.85
CA SER A 63 -9.32 7.57 6.15
C SER A 63 -8.55 8.91 6.12
N GLN A 64 -9.27 10.04 6.08
CA GLN A 64 -8.58 11.33 6.22
C GLN A 64 -8.06 11.58 7.63
N GLU A 65 -8.69 11.02 8.65
CA GLU A 65 -8.26 11.20 10.05
C GLU A 65 -6.99 10.39 10.32
N ALA A 66 -6.96 9.12 9.92
CA ALA A 66 -5.78 8.26 10.02
C ALA A 66 -4.58 8.82 9.25
N LEU A 67 -4.81 9.39 8.06
CA LEU A 67 -3.75 10.06 7.29
C LEU A 67 -3.26 11.35 7.97
N ALA A 68 -4.16 12.07 8.64
CA ALA A 68 -3.82 13.28 9.40
C ALA A 68 -2.97 12.94 10.63
N GLU A 69 -3.36 11.90 11.37
CA GLU A 69 -2.61 11.35 12.50
C GLU A 69 -1.22 10.86 12.07
N ALA A 70 -1.15 10.04 11.01
CA ALA A 70 0.12 9.49 10.51
C ALA A 70 1.13 10.58 10.11
N MET A 71 0.63 11.72 9.62
CA MET A 71 1.45 12.85 9.18
C MET A 71 1.65 13.92 10.27
N GLY A 72 1.00 13.79 11.42
CA GLY A 72 0.99 14.82 12.48
C GLY A 72 0.42 16.17 11.99
N MET A 73 -0.58 16.13 11.11
CA MET A 73 -1.19 17.31 10.48
C MET A 73 -2.66 17.43 10.84
N HIS A 74 -3.22 18.63 10.72
CA HIS A 74 -4.66 18.80 10.86
C HIS A 74 -5.40 18.20 9.66
N ARG A 75 -6.57 17.59 9.88
CA ARG A 75 -7.38 16.96 8.83
C ARG A 75 -7.70 17.90 7.66
N THR A 76 -7.94 19.18 7.92
CA THR A 76 -8.18 20.17 6.86
C THR A 76 -6.94 20.41 5.97
N THR A 77 -5.73 20.27 6.52
CA THR A 77 -4.48 20.33 5.76
C THR A 77 -4.36 19.14 4.83
N ILE A 78 -4.65 17.93 5.32
CA ILE A 78 -4.70 16.71 4.49
C ILE A 78 -5.72 16.86 3.36
N PHE A 79 -6.93 17.35 3.65
CA PHE A 79 -7.95 17.60 2.63
C PHE A 79 -7.44 18.55 1.54
N ARG A 80 -6.80 19.67 1.90
CA ARG A 80 -6.24 20.63 0.94
C ARG A 80 -5.10 20.01 0.11
N CYS A 81 -4.19 19.28 0.75
CA CYS A 81 -3.07 18.63 0.09
C CYS A 81 -3.54 17.57 -0.91
N THR A 82 -4.46 16.70 -0.49
CA THR A 82 -4.99 15.62 -1.33
C THR A 82 -5.81 16.16 -2.50
N ASN A 83 -6.56 17.24 -2.32
CA ASN A 83 -7.23 17.94 -3.44
C ASN A 83 -6.22 18.55 -4.42
N TYR A 84 -5.15 19.17 -3.92
CA TYR A 84 -4.08 19.70 -4.77
C TYR A 84 -3.43 18.61 -5.62
N LEU A 85 -3.08 17.47 -5.01
CA LEU A 85 -2.54 16.30 -5.72
C LEU A 85 -3.52 15.76 -6.77
N ARG A 86 -4.83 15.78 -6.49
CA ARG A 86 -5.87 15.43 -7.46
C ARG A 86 -5.90 16.37 -8.65
N VAL A 87 -5.83 17.68 -8.42
CA VAL A 87 -5.79 18.69 -9.49
C VAL A 87 -4.56 18.52 -10.37
N LYS A 88 -3.39 18.24 -9.78
CA LYS A 88 -2.14 17.94 -10.50
C LYS A 88 -2.13 16.54 -11.15
N LYS A 89 -3.21 15.76 -11.02
CA LYS A 89 -3.33 14.38 -11.52
C LYS A 89 -2.25 13.44 -10.98
N ALA A 90 -1.69 13.74 -9.81
CA ALA A 90 -0.70 12.91 -9.14
C ALA A 90 -1.34 11.73 -8.41
N VAL A 91 -2.53 11.97 -7.84
CA VAL A 91 -3.32 11.00 -7.08
C VAL A 91 -4.78 11.14 -7.46
N ASP A 92 -5.48 10.04 -7.69
CA ASP A 92 -6.94 10.02 -7.74
C ASP A 92 -7.52 9.51 -6.40
N ILE A 93 -8.74 9.92 -6.08
CA ILE A 93 -9.35 9.69 -4.77
C ILE A 93 -10.75 9.16 -4.96
N VAL A 94 -10.93 7.88 -4.65
CA VAL A 94 -12.22 7.18 -4.71
C VAL A 94 -12.75 7.02 -3.31
N LYS A 95 -14.05 7.25 -3.11
CA LYS A 95 -14.69 7.02 -1.80
C LYS A 95 -15.14 5.57 -1.69
N SER A 96 -14.89 4.95 -0.54
CA SER A 96 -15.39 3.63 -0.17
C SER A 96 -15.94 3.68 1.25
N GLY A 97 -17.27 3.80 1.39
CA GLY A 97 -17.90 4.03 2.69
C GLY A 97 -17.42 5.32 3.35
N SER A 98 -16.91 5.23 4.58
CA SER A 98 -16.29 6.33 5.33
C SER A 98 -14.82 6.58 4.98
N THR A 99 -14.21 5.73 4.17
CA THR A 99 -12.77 5.73 3.89
C THR A 99 -12.47 6.19 2.47
N ASN A 100 -11.26 6.69 2.23
CA ASN A 100 -10.79 7.07 0.91
C ASN A 100 -9.78 6.04 0.38
N ILE A 101 -9.83 5.80 -0.91
CA ILE A 101 -8.83 5.06 -1.68
C ILE A 101 -8.03 6.09 -2.46
N TYR A 102 -6.74 6.21 -2.16
CA TYR A 102 -5.81 7.07 -2.87
C TYR A 102 -5.06 6.22 -3.89
N ALA A 103 -5.32 6.46 -5.18
CA ALA A 103 -4.67 5.77 -6.29
C ALA A 103 -3.59 6.68 -6.90
N VAL A 104 -2.33 6.28 -6.79
CA VAL A 104 -1.20 7.01 -7.37
C VAL A 104 -1.16 6.80 -8.88
N ASN A 105 -0.96 7.87 -9.64
CA ASN A 105 -0.87 7.80 -11.08
C ASN A 105 0.32 6.94 -11.52
N ALA A 106 0.02 5.82 -12.20
CA ALA A 106 0.99 4.84 -12.68
C ALA A 106 1.98 5.40 -13.73
N GLN A 107 1.67 6.56 -14.33
CA GLN A 107 2.59 7.27 -15.22
C GLN A 107 3.67 8.03 -14.45
N ILE A 108 3.46 8.31 -13.15
CA ILE A 108 4.41 9.04 -12.30
C ILE A 108 5.23 8.06 -11.48
N ALA A 109 4.57 7.11 -10.82
CA ALA A 109 5.21 6.15 -9.93
C ALA A 109 4.63 4.74 -10.09
N TRP A 110 5.42 3.69 -9.87
CA TRP A 110 4.97 2.29 -9.94
C TRP A 110 5.69 1.41 -8.91
N LYS A 111 4.97 0.55 -8.19
CA LYS A 111 5.53 -0.29 -7.11
C LYS A 111 5.56 -1.80 -7.42
N ALA A 112 4.96 -2.23 -8.53
CA ALA A 112 4.98 -3.63 -8.95
C ALA A 112 6.11 -3.96 -9.94
N ASP A 113 6.32 -5.25 -10.20
CA ASP A 113 7.04 -5.70 -11.39
C ASP A 113 6.27 -5.35 -12.68
N ALA A 114 6.93 -5.46 -13.83
CA ALA A 114 6.31 -5.15 -15.13
C ALA A 114 5.16 -6.12 -15.49
N ASN A 115 5.12 -7.32 -14.90
CA ASN A 115 4.16 -8.37 -15.20
C ASN A 115 2.80 -8.17 -14.50
N GLY A 116 2.77 -7.45 -13.37
CA GLY A 116 1.56 -7.11 -12.61
C GLY A 116 0.58 -6.17 -13.32
N LYS A 117 0.93 -5.60 -14.48
CA LYS A 117 0.04 -4.69 -15.24
C LYS A 117 -1.17 -5.40 -15.90
N LYS A 118 -1.18 -6.74 -16.01
CA LYS A 118 -2.17 -7.50 -16.80
C LYS A 118 -3.41 -7.98 -16.05
N TYR A 119 -3.43 -8.01 -14.71
CA TYR A 119 -4.54 -8.57 -13.94
C TYR A 119 -5.07 -7.58 -12.90
N ALA A 120 -6.30 -7.09 -13.12
CA ALA A 120 -7.03 -6.24 -12.19
C ALA A 120 -7.70 -7.10 -11.11
N LEU A 121 -6.91 -7.73 -10.25
CA LEU A 121 -7.42 -8.11 -8.93
C LEU A 121 -7.50 -6.78 -8.13
N PHE A 122 -8.41 -6.62 -7.15
CA PHE A 122 -8.47 -5.45 -6.26
C PHE A 122 -8.05 -5.88 -4.84
N ASP A 123 -6.80 -5.63 -4.49
CA ASP A 123 -6.12 -5.99 -3.24
C ASP A 123 -5.51 -4.67 -2.91
N ALA A 124 -6.12 -3.99 -1.94
CA ALA A 124 -5.77 -2.65 -1.58
C ALA A 124 -5.01 -2.71 -0.25
N ALA A 125 -3.86 -2.05 -0.14
CA ALA A 125 -3.23 -1.83 1.16
C ALA A 125 -4.20 -1.01 2.03
N VAL A 126 -4.55 -1.51 3.21
CA VAL A 126 -5.43 -0.82 4.15
C VAL A 126 -4.59 -0.31 5.31
N TYR A 127 -4.61 1.00 5.53
CA TYR A 127 -4.03 1.64 6.71
C TYR A 127 -5.14 1.87 7.74
N ILE A 128 -4.95 1.35 8.95
CA ILE A 128 -5.92 1.43 10.05
C ILE A 128 -5.24 2.13 11.23
N ALA A 129 -5.85 3.21 11.73
CA ALA A 129 -5.39 3.91 12.94
C ALA A 129 -6.15 3.40 14.17
N ASP A 130 -5.46 3.21 15.30
CA ASP A 130 -6.06 2.79 16.59
C ASP A 130 -7.09 3.81 17.10
N SER A 131 -6.85 5.10 16.82
CA SER A 131 -7.72 6.21 17.21
C SER A 131 -9.14 6.13 16.61
N GLU A 132 -9.29 5.43 15.49
CA GLU A 132 -10.57 5.27 14.80
C GLU A 132 -11.33 3.99 15.21
N GLN A 133 -10.81 3.22 16.17
CA GLN A 133 -11.37 1.91 16.54
C GLN A 133 -12.09 1.96 17.89
N ASP A 134 -13.31 1.42 17.93
CA ASP A 134 -14.01 1.15 19.19
C ASP A 134 -13.34 -0.04 19.91
N LYS A 135 -12.91 0.17 21.17
CA LYS A 135 -12.22 -0.86 21.97
C LYS A 135 -13.23 -1.80 22.64
N PRO A 136 -12.91 -3.11 22.80
CA PRO A 136 -11.64 -3.77 22.48
C PRO A 136 -11.60 -4.32 21.05
N LEU A 137 -10.48 -4.09 20.36
CA LEU A 137 -10.12 -4.81 19.14
C LEU A 137 -10.04 -6.31 19.48
N PHE A 138 -10.83 -7.16 18.81
CA PHE A 138 -10.70 -8.61 18.92
C PHE A 138 -9.25 -9.04 18.63
N ASP A 139 -8.75 -10.07 19.33
CA ASP A 139 -7.39 -10.61 19.17
C ASP A 139 -7.02 -10.71 17.68
N THR A 140 -6.09 -9.86 17.25
CA THR A 140 -5.78 -9.57 15.84
C THR A 140 -5.00 -10.72 15.19
N LYS A 141 -5.64 -11.88 15.08
CA LYS A 141 -5.30 -12.94 14.11
C LYS A 141 -6.16 -12.81 12.85
N LEU A 142 -6.37 -11.57 12.39
CA LEU A 142 -7.00 -11.26 11.10
C LEU A 142 -5.98 -11.27 9.94
N ILE A 143 -4.96 -12.13 10.05
CA ILE A 143 -4.15 -12.55 8.90
C ILE A 143 -4.34 -14.06 8.85
N GLY A 144 -5.03 -14.54 7.82
CA GLY A 144 -5.28 -15.96 7.61
C GLY A 144 -3.98 -16.73 7.44
N HIS A 145 -3.40 -17.22 8.53
CA HIS A 145 -2.58 -18.42 8.49
C HIS A 145 -3.54 -19.60 8.68
N ALA A 146 -3.88 -20.27 7.58
CA ALA A 146 -4.52 -21.57 7.63
C ALA A 146 -3.76 -22.45 8.62
N GLN A 147 -4.37 -22.77 9.76
CA GLN A 147 -3.81 -23.73 10.69
C GLN A 147 -3.85 -25.10 10.03
N PRO A 148 -2.72 -25.83 9.90
CA PRO A 148 -2.77 -27.19 9.39
C PRO A 148 -3.62 -28.03 10.34
N LYS A 149 -4.68 -28.64 9.79
CA LYS A 149 -5.57 -29.54 10.53
C LYS A 149 -4.72 -30.69 11.09
N PRO A 150 -4.77 -30.99 12.40
CA PRO A 150 -4.00 -32.09 12.96
C PRO A 150 -4.44 -33.40 12.29
N THR A 151 -3.48 -34.10 11.68
CA THR A 151 -3.71 -35.43 11.09
C THR A 151 -4.11 -36.40 12.20
N ARG A 152 -5.33 -36.94 12.11
CA ARG A 152 -5.79 -38.05 12.95
C ARG A 152 -4.80 -39.21 12.75
N LYS A 153 -3.98 -39.52 13.77
CA LYS A 153 -3.19 -40.75 13.77
C LYS A 153 -4.17 -41.93 13.66
N GLN A 154 -4.08 -42.68 12.55
CA GLN A 154 -4.75 -43.97 12.45
C GLN A 154 -4.11 -44.89 13.50
N ASN A 155 -4.90 -45.33 14.46
CA ASN A 155 -4.47 -46.37 15.40
C ASN A 155 -4.20 -47.65 14.61
N LYS A 156 -2.92 -48.02 14.48
CA LYS A 156 -2.54 -49.38 14.09
C LYS A 156 -3.01 -50.31 15.21
N LYS A 157 -4.02 -51.13 14.94
CA LYS A 157 -4.38 -52.27 15.80
C LYS A 157 -3.18 -53.23 15.81
N ALA A 158 -2.63 -53.48 16.99
CA ALA A 158 -1.77 -54.63 17.21
C ALA A 158 -2.66 -55.87 17.37
N VAL A 159 -2.38 -56.90 16.56
CA VAL A 159 -2.77 -58.30 16.79
C VAL A 159 -1.55 -58.99 17.37
#